data_AF-G3MTV2-F1
#
_entry.id   AF-G3MTV2-F1
#
_cell.length_a   1.000
_cell.length_b   1.000
_cell.length_c   1.000
_cell.angle_alpha   90.00
_cell.angle_beta   90.00
_cell.angle_gamma   90.00
#
_symmetry.space_group_name_H-M   'P 1'
#
loop_
_entity.id
_entity.type
_entity.pdbx_description
1 polymer ?
#
loop_
_entity_poly.entity_id
_entity_poly.type
_entity_poly.pdbx_seq_one_letter_code
_entity_poly.pdbx_strand_id
1 'polypeptide(L)'
;MPVRPSAKTFLFKLHSNTLPVKTWLNEKGIFVPWTTNCLLCKKPETIEHVFLQCWDAVFLWDVLQRTIKKELPLTPYGIRFLPVQNDDAPYDLIMLLGLHSLWKTRMQVRHADINTRSARENFIESAVYIRETFRMQQDPPQWQSLFD
;
A
#
# COMPACT_ATOMS: atom_id res chain seq x y z
N MET A 1 -15.90 -5.96 3.25
CA MET A 1 -14.77 -5.16 3.78
C MET A 1 -14.94 -3.70 3.37
N PRO A 2 -15.04 -2.76 4.33
CA PRO A 2 -15.33 -1.34 4.09
C PRO A 2 -14.12 -0.54 3.58
N VAL A 3 -13.31 -1.11 2.68
CA VAL A 3 -12.20 -0.37 2.05
C VAL A 3 -12.69 0.45 0.87
N ARG A 4 -12.04 1.60 0.64
CA ARG A 4 -12.33 2.45 -0.52
C ARG A 4 -12.20 1.65 -1.83
N PRO A 5 -13.06 1.91 -2.85
CA PRO A 5 -12.98 1.21 -4.14
C PRO A 5 -11.60 1.29 -4.80
N SER A 6 -10.88 2.40 -4.63
CA SER A 6 -9.51 2.57 -5.15
C SER A 6 -8.53 1.53 -4.61
N ALA A 7 -8.62 1.18 -3.32
CA ALA A 7 -7.77 0.16 -2.71
C ALA A 7 -8.07 -1.24 -3.28
N LYS A 8 -9.35 -1.55 -3.57
CA LYS A 8 -9.74 -2.81 -4.21
C LYS A 8 -9.20 -2.91 -5.64
N THR A 9 -9.37 -1.85 -6.44
CA THR A 9 -8.84 -1.77 -7.81
C THR A 9 -7.32 -1.87 -7.82
N PHE A 10 -6.66 -1.24 -6.86
CA PHE A 10 -5.21 -1.36 -6.66
C PHE A 10 -4.81 -2.81 -6.39
N LEU A 11 -5.44 -3.48 -5.41
CA LEU A 11 -5.09 -4.85 -5.04
C LEU A 11 -5.30 -5.81 -6.22
N PHE A 12 -6.41 -5.67 -6.96
CA PHE A 12 -6.68 -6.47 -8.15
C PHE A 12 -5.56 -6.32 -9.20
N LYS A 13 -5.13 -5.08 -9.47
CA LYS A 13 -4.02 -4.82 -10.42
C LYS A 13 -2.69 -5.35 -9.93
N LEU A 14 -2.41 -5.26 -8.62
CA LEU A 14 -1.21 -5.81 -8.02
C LEU A 14 -1.20 -7.35 -8.12
N HIS A 15 -2.32 -7.99 -7.77
CA HIS A 15 -2.51 -9.43 -7.83
C HIS A 15 -2.36 -9.99 -9.26
N SER A 16 -2.99 -9.34 -10.24
CA SER A 16 -2.97 -9.74 -11.65
C SER A 16 -1.70 -9.32 -12.40
N ASN A 17 -0.72 -8.70 -11.71
CA ASN A 17 0.51 -8.18 -12.30
C ASN A 17 0.27 -7.17 -13.46
N THR A 18 -0.78 -6.36 -13.31
CA THR A 18 -1.14 -5.28 -14.25
C THR A 18 -1.05 -3.91 -13.59
N LEU A 19 -0.31 -3.79 -12.49
CA LEU A 19 -0.08 -2.51 -11.84
C LEU A 19 0.86 -1.66 -12.71
N PRO A 20 0.49 -0.41 -13.05
CA PRO A 20 1.22 0.39 -14.02
C PRO A 20 2.46 1.06 -13.41
N VAL A 21 3.38 0.24 -12.88
CA VAL A 21 4.74 0.65 -12.52
C VAL A 21 5.52 1.01 -13.79
N LYS A 22 6.54 1.86 -13.69
CA LYS A 22 7.24 2.34 -14.88
C LYS A 22 7.85 1.24 -15.75
N THR A 23 8.41 0.20 -15.14
CA THR A 23 8.99 -0.94 -15.88
C THR A 23 7.92 -1.67 -16.69
N TRP A 24 6.77 -1.97 -16.07
CA TRP A 24 5.62 -2.56 -16.75
C TRP A 24 5.07 -1.69 -17.89
N LEU A 25 4.97 -0.37 -17.69
CA LEU A 25 4.53 0.56 -18.73
C LEU A 25 5.46 0.51 -19.95
N ASN A 26 6.77 0.57 -19.70
CA ASN A 26 7.79 0.49 -20.74
C ASN A 26 7.74 -0.86 -21.49
N GLU A 27 7.58 -1.98 -20.78
CA GLU A 27 7.40 -3.31 -21.39
C GLU A 27 6.15 -3.42 -22.26
N LYS A 28 5.10 -2.66 -21.95
CA LYS A 28 3.86 -2.59 -22.76
C LYS A 28 3.93 -1.56 -23.89
N GLY A 29 5.07 -0.93 -24.12
CA GLY A 29 5.23 0.12 -25.13
C GLY A 29 4.49 1.42 -24.79
N ILE A 30 4.08 1.58 -23.53
CA ILE A 30 3.46 2.82 -23.05
C ILE A 30 4.58 3.79 -22.69
N PHE A 31 4.49 5.02 -23.20
CA PHE A 31 5.49 6.05 -22.95
C PHE A 31 5.67 6.33 -21.45
N VAL A 32 6.92 6.27 -20.99
CA VAL A 32 7.32 6.64 -19.63
C VAL A 32 8.26 7.84 -19.71
N PRO A 33 7.89 9.00 -19.13
CA PRO A 33 8.75 10.17 -19.13
C PRO A 33 10.08 9.91 -18.37
N TRP A 34 11.16 10.48 -18.91
CA TRP A 34 12.50 10.57 -18.31
C TRP A 34 13.24 9.25 -18.12
N THR A 35 12.74 8.38 -17.23
CA THR A 35 13.40 7.12 -16.87
C THR A 35 12.43 6.16 -16.23
N THR A 36 12.68 4.86 -16.43
CA THR A 36 12.01 3.75 -15.74
C THR A 36 12.47 3.58 -14.29
N ASN A 37 13.49 4.33 -13.87
CA ASN A 37 14.04 4.24 -12.53
C ASN A 37 13.18 5.00 -11.49
N CYS A 38 13.21 4.50 -10.27
CA CYS A 38 12.71 5.16 -9.08
C CYS A 38 13.47 6.47 -8.83
N LEU A 39 12.74 7.52 -8.46
CA LEU A 39 13.33 8.82 -8.18
C LEU A 39 14.25 8.79 -6.94
N LEU A 40 13.89 8.03 -5.91
CA LEU A 40 14.60 7.95 -4.64
C LEU A 40 15.84 7.03 -4.73
N CYS A 41 15.64 5.79 -5.18
CA CYS A 41 16.70 4.78 -5.12
C CYS A 41 17.52 4.66 -6.42
N LYS A 42 17.12 5.34 -7.50
CA LYS A 42 17.76 5.28 -8.83
C LYS A 42 17.87 3.87 -9.44
N LYS A 43 17.04 2.92 -8.99
CA LYS A 43 16.92 1.55 -9.51
C LYS A 43 15.63 1.40 -10.35
N PRO A 44 15.54 0.41 -11.25
CA PRO A 44 14.32 0.14 -12.01
C PRO A 44 13.08 0.05 -11.12
N GLU A 45 12.02 0.77 -11.46
CA GLU A 45 10.77 0.77 -10.69
C GLU A 45 9.93 -0.45 -11.05
N THR A 46 10.24 -1.58 -10.42
CA THR A 46 9.44 -2.82 -10.43
C THR A 46 8.46 -2.86 -9.26
N ILE A 47 7.53 -3.83 -9.24
CA ILE A 47 6.62 -4.05 -8.12
C ILE A 47 7.40 -4.32 -6.84
N GLU A 48 8.38 -5.22 -6.89
CA GLU A 48 9.23 -5.60 -5.77
C GLU A 48 10.03 -4.38 -5.28
N HIS A 49 10.54 -3.57 -6.20
CA HIS A 49 11.22 -2.35 -5.82
C HIS A 49 10.27 -1.38 -5.10
N VAL A 50 9.09 -1.11 -5.65
CA VAL A 50 8.13 -0.14 -5.10
C VAL A 50 7.67 -0.53 -3.70
N PHE A 51 7.33 -1.80 -3.48
CA PHE A 51 6.66 -2.24 -2.27
C PHE A 51 7.56 -2.90 -1.23
N LEU A 52 8.77 -3.33 -1.58
CA LEU A 52 9.66 -4.05 -0.65
C LEU A 52 11.01 -3.37 -0.46
N GLN A 53 11.60 -2.79 -1.52
CA GLN A 53 13.01 -2.38 -1.48
C GLN A 53 13.22 -0.86 -1.49
N CYS A 54 12.21 -0.08 -1.87
CA CYS A 54 12.28 1.36 -1.88
C CYS A 54 12.34 1.89 -0.43
N TRP A 55 13.09 2.97 -0.20
CA TRP A 55 13.23 3.56 1.14
C TRP A 55 11.88 3.82 1.81
N ASP A 56 10.92 4.44 1.09
CA ASP A 56 9.57 4.66 1.61
C ASP A 56 8.88 3.37 2.09
N ALA A 57 9.06 2.26 1.36
CA ALA A 57 8.48 0.98 1.73
C ALA A 57 9.16 0.40 2.97
N VAL A 58 10.50 0.37 2.99
CA VAL A 58 11.28 -0.15 4.11
C VAL A 58 10.92 0.61 5.40
N PHE A 59 10.87 1.94 5.36
CA PHE A 59 10.51 2.75 6.53
C PHE A 59 9.06 2.54 6.97
N LEU A 60 8.10 2.51 6.03
CA LEU A 60 6.70 2.27 6.38
C LEU A 60 6.52 0.92 7.05
N TRP A 61 7.10 -0.13 6.47
CA TRP A 61 6.94 -1.48 6.98
C TRP A 61 7.61 -1.69 8.33
N ASP A 62 8.83 -1.17 8.52
CA ASP A 62 9.52 -1.25 9.81
C ASP A 62 8.72 -0.60 10.94
N VAL A 63 8.23 0.63 10.70
CA VAL A 63 7.38 1.34 11.67
C VAL A 63 6.09 0.55 11.91
N LEU A 64 5.39 0.15 10.85
CA LEU A 64 4.10 -0.51 10.95
C LEU A 64 4.18 -1.84 11.71
N GLN A 65 5.13 -2.71 11.36
CA GLN A 65 5.32 -4.01 12.03
C GLN A 65 5.66 -3.85 13.52
N ARG A 66 6.47 -2.85 13.88
CA ARG A 66 6.78 -2.53 15.29
C ARG A 66 5.55 -2.01 16.03
N THR A 67 4.73 -1.18 15.39
CA THR A 67 3.50 -0.64 15.99
C THR A 67 2.47 -1.74 16.27
N ILE A 68 2.24 -2.65 15.32
CA ILE A 68 1.25 -3.73 15.47
C ILE A 68 1.81 -4.99 16.13
N LYS A 69 3.12 -5.02 16.41
CA LYS A 69 3.85 -6.16 16.99
C LYS A 69 3.61 -7.49 16.25
N LYS A 70 3.51 -7.44 14.92
CA LYS A 70 3.26 -8.60 14.04
C LYS A 70 4.22 -8.59 12.87
N GLU A 71 4.75 -9.76 12.54
CA GLU A 71 5.52 -9.96 11.31
C GLU A 71 4.57 -10.11 10.11
N LEU A 72 4.74 -9.24 9.12
CA LEU A 72 3.96 -9.28 7.88
C LEU A 72 4.76 -10.04 6.80
N PRO A 73 4.10 -10.78 5.89
CA PRO A 73 4.77 -11.51 4.82
C PRO A 73 5.24 -10.57 3.71
N LEU A 74 6.34 -9.85 3.94
CA LEU A 74 6.93 -8.90 2.99
C LEU A 74 7.78 -9.58 1.93
N THR A 75 7.15 -10.46 1.16
CA THR A 75 7.74 -11.16 0.00
C THR A 75 6.98 -10.82 -1.27
N PRO A 76 7.54 -11.06 -2.48
CA PRO A 76 6.81 -10.85 -3.73
C PRO A 76 5.48 -11.62 -3.79
N TYR A 77 5.42 -12.81 -3.19
CA TYR A 77 4.18 -13.56 -3.02
C TYR A 77 3.27 -12.89 -1.99
N GLY A 78 3.79 -12.55 -0.82
CA GLY A 78 3.00 -12.01 0.28
C GLY A 78 2.30 -10.69 -0.06
N ILE A 79 2.95 -9.77 -0.79
CA ILE A 79 2.31 -8.51 -1.22
C ILE A 79 1.22 -8.71 -2.28
N ARG A 80 1.24 -9.82 -3.03
CA ARG A 80 0.25 -10.11 -4.10
C ARG A 80 -0.97 -10.88 -3.59
N PHE A 81 -0.78 -11.72 -2.58
CA PHE A 81 -1.80 -12.66 -2.11
C PHE A 81 -2.27 -12.41 -0.68
N LEU A 82 -1.57 -11.55 0.08
CA LEU A 82 -1.88 -11.23 1.48
C LEU A 82 -2.14 -12.49 2.34
N PRO A 83 -1.24 -13.49 2.38
CA PRO A 83 -1.42 -14.72 3.16
C PRO A 83 -1.18 -14.45 4.66
N VAL A 84 -1.96 -13.57 5.25
CA VAL A 84 -1.84 -13.16 6.65
C VAL A 84 -2.93 -13.81 7.47
N GLN A 85 -2.56 -14.41 8.59
CA GLN A 85 -3.53 -14.95 9.55
C GLN A 85 -4.20 -13.79 10.27
N ASN A 86 -5.53 -13.77 10.24
CA ASN A 86 -6.37 -12.75 10.89
C ASN A 86 -6.96 -13.33 12.18
N ASP A 87 -6.10 -13.61 13.16
CA ASP A 87 -6.53 -14.22 14.42
C ASP A 87 -7.24 -13.18 15.30
N ASP A 88 -6.48 -12.19 15.79
CA ASP A 88 -6.97 -11.18 16.73
C ASP A 88 -7.31 -9.84 16.05
N ALA A 89 -6.83 -9.64 14.82
CA ALA A 89 -6.94 -8.38 14.08
C ALA A 89 -6.94 -8.63 12.56
N PRO A 90 -7.49 -7.70 11.75
CA PRO A 90 -7.50 -7.81 10.30
C PRO A 90 -6.15 -7.35 9.74
N TYR A 91 -5.11 -8.15 9.93
CA TYR A 91 -3.76 -7.82 9.49
C TYR A 91 -3.64 -7.76 7.97
N ASP A 92 -4.46 -8.53 7.24
CA ASP A 92 -4.60 -8.43 5.79
C ASP A 92 -5.06 -7.02 5.36
N LEU A 93 -6.03 -6.44 6.07
CA LEU A 93 -6.55 -5.10 5.85
C LEU A 93 -5.46 -4.08 6.15
N ILE A 94 -4.77 -4.19 7.27
CA ILE A 94 -3.66 -3.30 7.63
C ILE A 94 -2.57 -3.34 6.55
N MET A 95 -2.19 -4.53 6.09
CA MET A 95 -1.21 -4.72 5.02
C MET A 95 -1.69 -4.12 3.69
N LEU A 96 -2.97 -4.33 3.32
CA LEU A 96 -3.59 -3.72 2.15
C LEU A 96 -3.55 -2.19 2.21
N LEU A 97 -3.88 -1.60 3.36
CA LEU A 97 -3.81 -0.14 3.55
C LEU A 97 -2.37 0.36 3.40
N GLY A 98 -1.38 -0.35 3.95
CA GLY A 98 0.04 -0.03 3.79
C GLY A 98 0.49 -0.03 2.33
N LEU A 99 0.18 -1.11 1.60
CA LEU A 99 0.49 -1.25 0.17
C LEU A 99 -0.17 -0.15 -0.66
N HIS A 100 -1.45 0.09 -0.43
CA HIS A 100 -2.19 1.13 -1.15
C HIS A 100 -1.65 2.53 -0.84
N SER A 101 -1.18 2.79 0.38
CA SER A 101 -0.60 4.08 0.77
C SER A 101 0.73 4.33 0.08
N LEU A 102 1.60 3.32 -0.02
CA LEU A 102 2.83 3.39 -0.81
C LEU A 102 2.53 3.71 -2.27
N TRP A 103 1.56 2.99 -2.85
CA TRP A 103 1.15 3.21 -4.23
C TRP A 103 0.60 4.63 -4.44
N LYS A 104 -0.30 5.09 -3.56
CA LYS A 104 -0.91 6.41 -3.64
C LYS A 104 0.16 7.51 -3.58
N THR A 105 1.09 7.46 -2.64
CA THR A 105 2.22 8.40 -2.57
C THR A 105 3.05 8.39 -3.86
N ARG A 106 3.34 7.20 -4.40
CA ARG A 106 4.07 7.06 -5.66
C ARG A 106 3.36 7.74 -6.83
N MET A 107 2.04 7.58 -6.92
CA MET A 107 1.22 8.19 -7.96
C MET A 107 1.15 9.71 -7.82
N GLN A 108 1.03 10.23 -6.59
CA GLN A 108 1.04 11.66 -6.32
C GLN A 108 2.34 12.32 -6.80
N VAL A 109 3.49 11.71 -6.48
CA VAL A 109 4.80 12.18 -6.97
C VAL A 109 4.87 12.11 -8.50
N ARG A 110 4.40 11.00 -9.10
CA ARG A 110 4.45 10.80 -10.55
C ARG A 110 3.59 11.82 -11.31
N HIS A 111 2.42 12.16 -10.77
CA HIS A 111 1.49 13.10 -11.39
C HIS A 111 1.79 14.57 -11.03
N ALA A 112 2.86 14.82 -10.25
CA ALA A 112 3.22 16.13 -9.75
C ALA A 112 2.06 16.82 -9.00
N ASP A 113 1.36 16.04 -8.16
CA ASP A 113 0.26 16.55 -7.34
C ASP A 113 0.77 17.65 -6.40
N ILE A 114 0.04 18.77 -6.35
CA ILE A 114 0.38 19.96 -5.53
C ILE A 114 0.59 19.60 -4.05
N ASN A 115 -0.26 18.70 -3.53
CA ASN A 115 -0.24 18.26 -2.13
C ASN A 115 0.14 16.78 -2.05
N THR A 116 1.38 16.47 -2.43
CA THR A 116 1.93 15.12 -2.29
C THR A 116 2.03 14.74 -0.80
N ARG A 117 1.43 13.61 -0.43
CA ARG A 117 1.45 13.09 0.94
C ARG A 117 2.46 11.96 1.07
N SER A 118 3.12 11.88 2.20
CA SER A 118 3.94 10.73 2.58
C SER A 118 3.10 9.45 2.68
N ALA A 119 3.75 8.30 2.57
CA ALA A 119 3.06 7.02 2.70
C ALA A 119 2.38 6.87 4.07
N ARG A 120 3.00 7.42 5.13
CA ARG A 120 2.42 7.49 6.48
C ARG A 120 1.13 8.31 6.51
N GLU A 121 1.12 9.50 5.92
CA GLU A 121 -0.08 10.35 5.91
C GLU A 121 -1.23 9.72 5.12
N ASN A 122 -0.94 9.11 3.97
CA ASN A 122 -1.93 8.37 3.19
C ASN A 122 -2.46 7.14 3.94
N PHE A 123 -1.60 6.48 4.74
CA PHE A 123 -2.00 5.38 5.60
C PHE A 123 -2.93 5.83 6.71
N ILE A 124 -2.58 6.91 7.44
CA ILE A 124 -3.41 7.48 8.51
C ILE A 124 -4.78 7.89 7.97
N GLU A 125 -4.83 8.57 6.82
CA GLU A 125 -6.10 8.94 6.18
C GLU A 125 -6.98 7.70 5.90
N SER A 126 -6.36 6.62 5.44
CA SER A 126 -7.07 5.37 5.14
C SER A 126 -7.51 4.64 6.41
N ALA A 127 -6.68 4.63 7.45
CA ALA A 127 -6.97 4.07 8.76
C ALA A 127 -8.14 4.79 9.44
N VAL A 128 -8.14 6.12 9.43
CA VAL A 128 -9.25 6.95 9.95
C VAL A 128 -10.53 6.64 9.20
N TYR A 129 -10.50 6.55 7.87
CA TYR A 129 -11.68 6.18 7.08
C TYR A 129 -12.24 4.81 7.48
N ILE A 130 -11.38 3.80 7.65
CA ILE A 130 -11.77 2.46 8.09
C ILE A 130 -12.39 2.51 9.50
N ARG A 131 -11.72 3.20 10.43
CA ARG A 131 -12.21 3.39 11.79
C ARG A 131 -13.60 3.99 11.80
N GLU A 132 -13.81 5.13 11.14
CA GLU A 132 -15.12 5.79 11.13
C GLU A 132 -16.19 4.89 10.49
N THR A 133 -15.84 4.13 9.45
CA THR A 133 -16.80 3.22 8.80
C THR A 133 -17.23 2.08 9.72
N PHE A 134 -16.31 1.51 10.51
CA PHE A 134 -16.65 0.48 11.50
C PHE A 134 -17.43 1.05 12.68
N ARG A 135 -17.17 2.30 13.08
CA ARG A 135 -17.83 2.99 14.22
C ARG A 135 -19.33 3.19 13.96
N MET A 136 -19.70 3.30 12.70
CA MET A 136 -21.09 3.46 12.25
C MET A 136 -21.85 2.12 12.15
N GLN A 137 -21.19 0.97 12.35
CA GLN A 137 -21.86 -0.34 12.32
C GLN A 137 -22.60 -0.59 13.63
N GLN A 138 -23.69 -1.37 13.55
CA GLN A 138 -24.50 -1.70 14.73
C GLN A 138 -23.72 -2.54 15.77
N ASP A 139 -22.77 -3.35 15.30
CA ASP A 139 -21.89 -4.18 16.12
C ASP A 139 -20.44 -4.00 15.65
N PRO A 140 -19.70 -3.00 16.17
CA PRO A 140 -18.33 -2.74 15.74
C PRO A 140 -17.37 -3.84 16.21
N PRO A 141 -16.38 -4.23 15.38
CA PRO A 141 -15.43 -5.26 15.77
C PRO A 141 -14.54 -4.80 16.93
N GLN A 142 -14.23 -5.71 17.85
CA GLN A 142 -13.41 -5.42 19.05
C GLN A 142 -12.02 -4.85 18.70
N TRP A 143 -11.43 -5.29 17.60
CA TRP A 143 -10.12 -4.83 17.11
C TRP A 143 -10.15 -3.44 16.49
N GLN A 144 -11.30 -2.76 16.40
CA GLN A 144 -11.41 -1.43 15.81
C GLN A 144 -10.49 -0.39 16.48
N SER A 145 -10.27 -0.51 17.80
CA SER A 145 -9.41 0.38 18.58
C SER A 145 -7.94 0.34 18.14
N LEU A 146 -7.52 -0.66 17.34
CA LEU A 146 -6.20 -0.68 16.72
C LEU A 146 -5.99 0.47 15.72
N PHE A 147 -7.07 1.11 15.26
CA PHE A 147 -7.03 2.26 14.37
C PHE A 147 -7.21 3.61 15.10
N ASP A 148 -7.18 3.63 16.44
CA ASP A 148 -7.22 4.86 17.25
C ASP A 148 -5.87 5.61 17.30
#